data_AF-A0A419SED6-F1
#
_entry.id   AF-A0A419SED6-F1
#
_cell.length_a   1.000
_cell.length_b   1.000
_cell.length_c   1.000
_cell.angle_alpha   90.00
_cell.angle_beta   90.00
_cell.angle_gamma   90.00
#
_symmetry.space_group_name_H-M   'P 1'
#
loop_
_entity.id
_entity.type
_entity.pdbx_description
1 polymer ?
#
loop_
_entity_poly.entity_id
_entity_poly.type
_entity_poly.pdbx_seq_one_letter_code
_entity_poly.pdbx_strand_id
1 'polypeptide(L)' 'MIGFSAEIKATTDVGSLLREKTKIKDSVTNPQLNWNSRMEMYKKVQMINRRIAELKSHK' A
#
# COMPACT_ATOMS: atom_id res chain seq x y z
N MET A 1 -9.83 -2.53 -15.61
CA MET A 1 -9.47 -2.39 -14.18
C MET A 1 -8.13 -1.67 -14.09
N ILE A 2 -8.06 -0.55 -13.39
CA ILE A 2 -6.79 0.10 -13.08
C ILE A 2 -6.09 -0.80 -12.05
N GLY A 3 -4.84 -1.19 -12.29
CA GLY A 3 -4.10 -2.02 -11.34
C GLY A 3 -3.73 -1.22 -10.09
N PHE A 4 -3.65 -1.87 -8.93
CA PHE A 4 -3.29 -1.26 -7.64
C PHE A 4 -2.06 -0.31 -7.74
N SER A 5 -1.05 -0.68 -8.53
CA SER A 5 0.12 0.15 -8.77
C SER A 5 -0.21 1.54 -9.34
N ALA A 6 -1.10 1.57 -10.33
CA ALA A 6 -1.51 2.80 -10.98
C ALA A 6 -2.37 3.66 -10.04
N GLU A 7 -3.22 3.05 -9.21
CA GLU A 7 -3.99 3.75 -8.17
C GLU A 7 -3.08 4.43 -7.13
N ILE A 8 -2.10 3.68 -6.60
CA ILE A 8 -1.13 4.24 -5.64
C ILE A 8 -0.31 5.36 -6.28
N LYS A 9 0.13 5.21 -7.54
CA LYS A 9 0.89 6.24 -8.25
C LYS A 9 0.06 7.52 -8.47
N ALA A 10 -1.22 7.38 -8.79
CA ALA A 10 -2.13 8.51 -8.99
C ALA A 10 -2.50 9.22 -7.68
N THR A 11 -2.41 8.54 -6.54
CA THR A 11 -2.72 9.13 -5.24
C THR A 11 -1.62 10.12 -4.82
N THR A 12 -2.02 11.36 -4.52
CA THR A 12 -1.14 12.47 -4.09
C THR A 12 -1.35 12.86 -2.63
N ASP A 13 -2.48 12.50 -2.03
CA ASP A 13 -2.75 12.72 -0.61
C ASP A 13 -2.07 11.65 0.26
N VAL A 14 -1.11 12.09 1.07
CA VAL A 14 -0.40 11.22 2.02
C VAL A 14 -1.35 10.61 3.06
N GLY A 15 -2.41 11.32 3.46
CA GLY A 15 -3.40 10.81 4.41
C GLY A 15 -4.13 9.57 3.87
N SER A 16 -4.53 9.62 2.60
CA SER A 16 -5.16 8.52 1.88
C SER A 16 -4.23 7.31 1.75
N LEU A 17 -2.96 7.54 1.41
CA LEU A 17 -1.94 6.49 1.36
C LEU A 17 -1.74 5.80 2.72
N LEU A 18 -1.72 6.58 3.81
CA LEU A 18 -1.60 6.03 5.17
C LEU A 18 -2.82 5.20 5.59
N ARG A 19 -4.03 5.65 5.25
CA ARG A 19 -5.26 4.86 5.48
C ARG A 19 -5.21 3.55 4.73
N GLU A 20 -4.80 3.56 3.46
CA GLU A 20 -4.74 2.36 2.63
C GLU A 20 -3.68 1.37 3.16
N LYS A 21 -2.51 1.88 3.58
CA LYS A 21 -1.48 1.07 4.24
C LYS A 21 -2.01 0.39 5.51
N THR A 22 -2.83 1.10 6.29
CA THR A 22 -3.40 0.57 7.54
C THR A 22 -4.38 -0.56 7.24
N LYS A 23 -5.31 -0.39 6.30
CA LYS A 23 -6.22 -1.46 5.87
C LYS A 23 -5.49 -2.73 5.43
N ILE A 24 -4.40 -2.58 4.68
CA ILE A 24 -3.62 -3.74 4.22
C ILE A 24 -2.94 -4.43 5.40
N LYS A 25 -2.37 -3.67 6.35
CA LYS A 25 -1.76 -4.23 7.56
C LYS A 25 -2.77 -5.01 8.40
N ASP A 26 -3.96 -4.45 8.58
CA ASP A 26 -5.03 -5.10 9.33
C ASP A 26 -5.48 -6.39 8.64
N SER A 27 -5.40 -6.45 7.31
CA SER A 27 -5.73 -7.65 6.55
C SER A 27 -4.68 -8.77 6.71
N VAL A 28 -3.40 -8.46 6.95
CA VAL A 28 -2.31 -9.45 7.06
C VAL A 28 -2.47 -10.39 8.26
N THR A 29 -3.17 -9.95 9.31
CA THR A 29 -3.43 -10.76 10.51
C THR A 29 -4.47 -11.85 10.27
N ASN A 30 -5.14 -11.86 9.12
CA ASN A 30 -6.12 -12.90 8.80
C ASN A 30 -5.44 -14.29 8.80
N PRO A 31 -5.88 -15.22 9.66
CA PRO A 31 -5.28 -16.55 9.77
C PRO A 31 -5.47 -17.39 8.50
N GLN A 32 -6.46 -17.08 7.68
CA GLN A 32 -6.75 -17.80 6.42
C GLN A 32 -5.80 -17.42 5.27
N LEU A 33 -4.96 -16.39 5.43
CA LEU A 33 -4.00 -16.02 4.40
C LEU A 33 -2.85 -17.03 4.34
N ASN A 34 -2.57 -17.53 3.14
CA ASN A 34 -1.35 -18.24 2.87
C ASN A 34 -0.16 -17.28 2.72
N TRP A 35 1.05 -17.84 2.67
CA TRP A 35 2.29 -17.08 2.53
C TRP A 35 2.30 -16.16 1.30
N ASN A 36 1.85 -16.65 0.15
CA ASN A 36 1.84 -15.88 -1.08
C ASN A 36 0.93 -14.66 -0.98
N SER A 37 -0.27 -14.81 -0.39
CA SER A 37 -1.18 -13.70 -0.17
C SER A 37 -0.60 -12.66 0.78
N ARG A 38 0.09 -13.10 1.85
CA ARG A 38 0.82 -12.19 2.75
C ARG A 38 1.94 -11.46 2.01
N MET A 39 2.67 -12.15 1.13
CA MET A 39 3.73 -11.54 0.32
C MET A 39 3.20 -10.46 -0.61
N GLU A 40 2.05 -10.69 -1.26
CA GLU A 40 1.41 -9.67 -2.09
C GLU A 40 0.99 -8.43 -1.26
N MET A 41 0.50 -8.63 -0.04
CA MET A 41 0.21 -7.51 0.88
C MET A 41 1.46 -6.73 1.26
N TYR A 42 2.58 -7.41 1.54
CA TYR A 42 3.85 -6.75 1.82
C TYR A 42 4.34 -5.90 0.64
N LYS A 43 4.26 -6.43 -0.60
CA LYS A 43 4.59 -5.67 -1.81
C LYS A 43 3.74 -4.41 -1.93
N LYS A 44 2.44 -4.52 -1.70
CA LYS A 44 1.52 -3.37 -1.72
C LYS A 44 1.91 -2.31 -0.69
N VAL A 45 2.25 -2.72 0.55
CA VAL A 45 2.72 -1.79 1.60
C VAL A 45 4.03 -1.11 1.20
N GLN A 46 4.97 -1.83 0.58
CA GLN A 46 6.23 -1.24 0.09
C GLN A 46 5.98 -0.18 -0.99
N MET A 47 5.06 -0.44 -1.92
CA MET A 47 4.69 0.53 -2.96
C MET A 47 4.09 1.81 -2.36
N ILE A 48 3.21 1.66 -1.36
CA ILE A 48 2.65 2.81 -0.65
C ILE A 48 3.75 3.60 0.07
N ASN A 49 4.65 2.92 0.79
CA ASN A 49 5.76 3.59 1.50
C ASN A 49 6.65 4.38 0.53
N ARG A 50 6.98 3.78 -0.62
CA ARG A 50 7.76 4.45 -1.67
C ARG A 50 7.05 5.71 -2.15
N ARG A 51 5.75 5.62 -2.45
CA ARG A 51 4.97 6.78 -2.90
C ARG A 51 4.92 7.90 -1.85
N ILE A 52 4.74 7.55 -0.58
CA ILE A 52 4.78 8.52 0.53
C ILE A 52 6.16 9.20 0.59
N ALA A 53 7.24 8.45 0.43
CA ALA A 53 8.59 9.01 0.43
C ALA A 53 8.80 10.00 -0.73
N GLU A 54 8.37 9.64 -1.95
CA GLU A 54 8.40 10.52 -3.12
C GLU A 54 7.63 11.83 -2.87
N LEU A 55 6.41 11.74 -2.34
CA LEU A 55 5.59 12.93 -2.03
C LEU A 55 6.20 13.80 -0.93
N LYS A 56 6.95 13.22 0.01
CA LYS A 56 7.63 13.96 1.09
C LYS A 56 8.93 14.60 0.62
N SER A 57 9.66 14.00 -0.32
CA SER A 57 10.92 14.56 -0.84
C SER A 57 10.71 15.70 -1.83
N HIS A 58 9.50 15.86 -2.37
CA HIS A 58 9.11 16.96 -3.26
C HIS A 58 8.40 18.12 -2.52
N LYS A 59 8.47 18.14 -1.20
CA LYS A 59 8.08 19.29 -0.35
C LYS A 59 9.32 20.03 0.10
#